data_AF-A0A3M1EAP6-F1
#
_entry.id   AF-A0A3M1EAP6-F1
#
_cell.length_a   1.000
_cell.length_b   1.000
_cell.length_c   1.000
_cell.angle_alpha   90.00
_cell.angle_beta   90.00
_cell.angle_gamma   90.00
#
_symmetry.space_group_name_H-M   'P 1'
#
loop_
_entity.id
_entity.type
_entity.pdbx_description
1 polymer ?
#
loop_
_entity_poly.entity_id
_entity_poly.type
_entity_poly.pdbx_seq_one_letter_code
_entity_poly.pdbx_strand_id
1 'polypeptide(L)' 'LSDILGRPVEAAGYSDWRPGDQRIYVSDIRKAQRDFGWQPKVGVEDGIRRITEWVLENRDLFEP' A
#
# COMPACT_ATOMS: atom_id res chain seq x y z
N LEU A 1 6.06 8.43 0.50
CA LEU A 1 7.26 7.57 0.59
C LEU A 1 8.52 8.36 0.92
N SER A 2 8.75 9.55 0.34
CA SER A 2 9.92 10.38 0.66
C SER A 2 10.13 10.61 2.15
N ASP A 3 9.05 10.90 2.89
CA ASP A 3 9.11 11.11 4.35
C ASP A 3 9.52 9.83 5.10
N ILE A 4 9.02 8.67 4.67
CA ILE A 4 9.33 7.37 5.28
C ILE A 4 10.78 6.96 4.95
N LEU A 5 11.24 7.25 3.73
CA LEU A 5 12.58 6.87 3.27
C LEU A 5 13.66 7.90 3.62
N GLY A 6 13.29 9.05 4.17
CA GLY A 6 14.22 10.13 4.54
C GLY A 6 14.98 10.72 3.35
N ARG A 7 14.53 10.49 2.12
CA ARG A 7 15.16 10.95 0.87
C ARG A 7 14.12 11.22 -0.21
N PRO A 8 14.40 12.10 -1.18
CA PRO A 8 13.52 12.29 -2.32
C PRO A 8 13.28 10.97 -3.06
N VAL A 9 12.01 10.69 -3.36
CA VAL A 9 11.60 9.64 -4.30
C VAL A 9 11.29 10.32 -5.62
N GLU A 10 12.01 9.93 -6.68
CA GLU A 10 11.73 10.43 -8.02
C GLU A 10 10.32 10.03 -8.44
N ALA A 11 9.62 10.94 -9.12
CA ALA A 11 8.30 10.65 -9.65
C ALA A 11 8.42 9.53 -10.70
N ALA A 12 7.59 8.50 -10.58
CA ALA A 12 7.48 7.48 -11.62
C ALA A 12 7.01 8.12 -12.93
N GLY A 13 7.45 7.57 -14.06
CA GLY A 13 6.88 7.92 -15.36
C GLY A 13 5.41 7.49 -15.41
N TYR A 14 4.50 8.43 -15.63
CA TYR A 14 3.08 8.13 -15.79
C TYR A 14 2.77 7.75 -17.24
N SER A 15 1.91 6.77 -17.42
CA SER A 15 1.37 6.37 -18.71
C SER A 15 -0.16 6.32 -18.65
N ASP A 16 -0.81 6.21 -19.80
CA ASP A 16 -2.25 6.02 -19.86
C ASP A 16 -2.71 4.67 -19.25
N TRP A 17 -4.00 4.60 -18.95
CA TRP A 17 -4.69 3.41 -18.46
C TRP A 17 -4.53 2.22 -19.41
N ARG A 18 -4.28 1.05 -18.86
CA ARG A 18 -4.21 -0.21 -19.58
C ARG A 18 -5.61 -0.84 -19.72
N PRO A 19 -5.87 -1.64 -20.76
CA PRO A 19 -7.07 -2.45 -20.83
C PRO A 19 -7.22 -3.30 -19.56
N GLY A 20 -8.34 -3.14 -18.85
CA GLY A 20 -8.62 -3.84 -17.60
C GLY A 20 -8.33 -3.05 -16.32
N ASP A 21 -7.71 -1.88 -16.40
CA ASP A 21 -7.50 -1.06 -15.20
C ASP A 21 -8.83 -0.55 -14.64
N GLN A 22 -9.00 -0.72 -13.33
CA GLN A 22 -10.12 -0.17 -12.60
C GLN A 22 -9.76 1.22 -12.07
N ARG A 23 -10.46 2.25 -12.58
CA ARG A 23 -10.18 3.66 -12.21
C ARG A 23 -10.31 3.94 -10.73
N ILE A 24 -11.32 3.34 -10.08
CA ILE A 24 -11.61 3.50 -8.67
C ILE A 24 -12.11 2.17 -8.12
N TYR A 25 -11.53 1.74 -7.01
CA TYR A 25 -11.98 0.59 -6.24
C TYR A 25 -12.18 0.98 -4.77
N VAL A 26 -13.36 0.69 -4.23
CA VAL A 26 -13.70 0.90 -2.82
C VAL A 26 -14.54 -0.27 -2.35
N SER A 27 -14.17 -0.89 -1.24
CA SER A 27 -14.95 -1.96 -0.62
C SER A 27 -15.79 -1.42 0.54
N ASP A 28 -17.10 -1.68 0.53
CA ASP A 28 -17.94 -1.48 1.71
C ASP A 28 -17.70 -2.61 2.72
N ILE A 29 -17.00 -2.29 3.79
CA ILE A 29 -16.62 -3.26 4.84
C ILE A 29 -17.64 -3.37 5.97
N ARG A 30 -18.78 -2.67 5.92
CA ARG A 30 -19.77 -2.66 7.00
C ARG A 30 -20.36 -4.03 7.29
N LYS A 31 -20.44 -4.92 6.29
CA LYS A 31 -20.88 -6.31 6.50
C LYS A 31 -19.90 -7.10 7.36
N ALA A 32 -18.59 -6.95 7.12
CA ALA A 32 -17.56 -7.63 7.90
C ALA A 32 -17.55 -7.11 9.36
N GLN A 33 -17.75 -5.80 9.55
CA GLN A 33 -17.92 -5.22 10.89
C GLN A 33 -19.14 -5.79 11.61
N ARG A 34 -20.30 -5.87 10.94
CA ARG A 34 -21.54 -6.38 11.55
C ARG A 34 -21.45 -7.86 11.92
N ASP A 35 -20.98 -8.69 11.00
CA ASP A 35 -21.07 -10.14 11.14
C ASP A 35 -19.91 -10.71 11.98
N PHE A 36 -18.75 -10.04 11.98
CA PHE A 36 -17.52 -10.55 12.62
C PHE A 36 -16.87 -9.56 13.60
N GLY A 37 -17.42 -8.35 13.76
CA GLY A 37 -16.75 -7.29 14.53
C GLY A 37 -15.44 -6.80 13.88
N TRP A 38 -15.24 -7.10 12.59
CA TRP A 38 -13.99 -6.82 11.90
C TRP A 38 -13.90 -5.36 11.45
N GLN A 39 -12.81 -4.69 11.86
CA GLN A 39 -12.39 -3.38 11.37
C GLN A 39 -10.88 -3.37 11.11
N PRO A 40 -10.38 -2.52 10.18
CA PRO A 40 -8.96 -2.31 10.01
C PRO A 40 -8.35 -1.78 11.31
N LYS A 41 -7.27 -2.43 11.75
CA LYS A 41 -6.49 -2.01 12.93
C LYS A 41 -5.28 -1.15 12.58
N VAL A 42 -4.91 -1.13 11.30
CA VAL A 42 -3.75 -0.44 10.76
C VAL A 42 -4.25 0.56 9.73
N GLY A 43 -3.92 1.84 9.93
CA GLY A 43 -4.23 2.91 8.97
C GLY A 43 -3.28 2.90 7.77
N VAL A 44 -3.59 3.71 6.76
CA VAL A 44 -2.81 3.76 5.51
C VAL A 44 -1.34 4.12 5.77
N GLU A 45 -1.08 5.19 6.50
CA GLU A 45 0.30 5.66 6.78
C GLU A 45 1.13 4.63 7.55
N ASP A 46 0.53 4.04 8.59
CA ASP A 46 1.18 2.99 9.40
C ASP A 46 1.41 1.72 8.56
N GLY A 47 0.45 1.33 7.73
CA GLY A 47 0.59 0.21 6.81
C GLY A 47 1.73 0.40 5.80
N ILE A 48 1.83 1.59 5.19
CA ILE A 48 2.90 1.92 4.25
C ILE A 48 4.27 1.92 4.97
N ARG A 49 4.34 2.43 6.20
CA ARG A 49 5.57 2.40 7.00
C ARG A 49 6.04 0.96 7.24
N ARG A 50 5.16 0.11 7.80
CA ARG A 50 5.47 -1.29 8.13
C ARG A 50 5.94 -2.10 6.92
N ILE A 51 5.27 -1.95 5.78
CA ILE A 51 5.69 -2.68 4.56
C ILE A 51 7.02 -2.15 4.02
N THR A 52 7.27 -0.84 4.14
CA THR A 52 8.55 -0.25 3.72
C THR A 52 9.69 -0.78 4.58
N GLU A 53 9.52 -0.79 5.91
CA GLU A 53 10.49 -1.35 6.86
C GLU A 53 10.76 -2.82 6.55
N TRP A 54 9.72 -3.63 6.35
CA TRP A 54 9.86 -5.04 6.01
C TRP A 54 10.65 -5.26 4.71
N VAL A 55 10.37 -4.50 3.64
CA VAL A 55 11.13 -4.60 2.39
C VAL A 55 12.60 -4.24 2.59
N LEU A 56 12.89 -3.24 3.42
CA LEU A 56 14.27 -2.81 3.70
C LEU A 56 15.05 -3.87 4.51
N GLU A 57 14.38 -4.57 5.42
CA GLU A 57 14.97 -5.65 6.23
C GLU A 57 15.20 -6.93 5.42
N ASN A 58 14.45 -7.14 4.34
CA ASN A 58 14.45 -8.37 3.54
C ASN A 58 14.89 -8.11 2.08
N ARG A 59 15.87 -7.23 1.87
CA ARG A 59 16.34 -6.84 0.53
C ARG A 59 16.86 -8.01 -0.29
N ASP A 60 17.44 -9.01 0.37
CA ASP A 60 17.93 -10.25 -0.20
C ASP A 60 16.85 -11.06 -0.93
N LEU A 61 15.57 -10.86 -0.58
CA LEU A 61 14.45 -11.48 -1.31
C LEU A 61 14.18 -10.84 -2.68
N PHE A 62 14.71 -9.65 -2.94
CA PHE A 62 14.45 -8.84 -4.13
C PHE A 62 15.70 -8.60 -4.99
N GLU A 63 16.88 -8.94 -4.48
CA GLU A 63 18.12 -8.91 -5.23
C GLU A 63 18.25 -10.22 -6.07
N PRO A 64 18.66 -10.13 -7.36
CA PRO A 64 18.78 -11.29 -8.24
C PRO A 64 19.83 -12.32 -7.80
#